data_AF-A0A1S7LGF7-F1
#
_entry.id   AF-A0A1S7LGF7-F1
#
_cell.length_a   1.000
_cell.length_b   1.000
_cell.length_c   1.000
_cell.angle_alpha   90.00
_cell.angle_beta   90.00
_cell.angle_gamma   90.00
#
_symmetry.space_group_name_H-M   'P 1'
#
loop_
_entity.id
_entity.type
_entity.pdbx_description
1 polymer ?
#
loop_
_entity_poly.entity_id
_entity_poly.type
_entity_poly.pdbx_seq_one_letter_code
_entity_poly.pdbx_strand_id
1 'polypeptide(L)'
;MMAMGRLIAKTVGDLTYHVRKFTVGEIYEFFQKAVDGQSTEPDWVGNVLFEDVTLQDILTFTDLTKERIHAVEPEMLDTIIAAIKEENPHFFAACQRLEEAGKRLNQVLITPNEESVSSNGPSSPS
;
A
#
# COMPACT_ATOMS: atom_id res chain seq x y z
N MET A 1 6.28 6.20 27.05
CA MET A 1 5.67 4.86 26.89
C MET A 1 4.91 4.93 25.57
N MET A 2 5.48 4.43 24.47
CA MET A 2 4.80 4.46 23.16
C MET A 2 3.56 3.56 23.27
N ALA A 3 2.39 4.09 22.94
CA ALA A 3 1.15 3.31 22.94
C ALA A 3 1.27 2.26 21.82
N MET A 4 1.47 1.00 22.20
CA MET A 4 1.41 -0.11 21.26
C MET A 4 -0.04 -0.30 20.81
N GLY A 5 -0.26 -0.42 19.50
CA GLY A 5 -1.57 -0.69 18.93
C GLY A 5 -2.30 -1.87 19.58
N ARG A 6 -3.64 -1.87 19.55
CA ARG A 6 -4.44 -2.95 20.15
C ARG A 6 -4.27 -4.23 19.33
N LEU A 7 -4.01 -5.35 19.99
CA LEU A 7 -4.04 -6.68 19.38
C LEU A 7 -5.46 -7.25 19.46
N ILE A 8 -5.94 -7.78 18.35
CA ILE A 8 -7.29 -8.32 18.19
C ILE A 8 -7.16 -9.76 17.76
N ALA A 9 -7.54 -10.70 18.63
CA ALA A 9 -7.52 -12.12 18.30
C ALA A 9 -8.54 -12.43 17.19
N LYS A 10 -8.09 -13.15 16.17
CA LYS A 10 -8.88 -13.66 15.05
C LYS A 10 -8.53 -15.13 14.85
N THR A 11 -9.44 -15.86 14.22
CA THR A 11 -9.29 -17.28 13.93
C THR A 11 -9.68 -17.55 12.50
N VAL A 12 -8.90 -18.40 11.82
CA VAL A 12 -9.16 -18.82 10.45
C VAL A 12 -8.85 -20.30 10.32
N GLY A 13 -9.88 -21.13 10.07
CA GLY A 13 -9.78 -22.58 10.29
C GLY A 13 -9.33 -22.88 11.73
N ASP A 14 -8.25 -23.67 11.86
CA ASP A 14 -7.63 -24.02 13.15
C ASP A 14 -6.51 -23.05 13.58
N LEU A 15 -6.25 -22.00 12.80
CA LEU A 15 -5.19 -21.02 13.08
C LEU A 15 -5.76 -19.84 13.89
N THR A 16 -5.22 -19.63 15.09
CA THR A 16 -5.44 -18.41 15.88
C THR A 16 -4.28 -17.44 15.66
N TYR A 17 -4.60 -16.18 15.39
CA TYR A 17 -3.62 -15.11 15.18
C TYR A 17 -4.16 -13.78 15.71
N HIS A 18 -3.29 -12.80 15.88
CA HIS A 18 -3.69 -11.46 16.31
C HIS A 18 -3.50 -10.47 15.17
N VAL A 19 -4.54 -9.70 14.89
CA VAL A 19 -4.45 -8.52 14.03
C VAL A 19 -4.11 -7.32 14.91
N ARG A 20 -3.04 -6.62 14.55
CA ARG A 20 -2.63 -5.37 15.17
C ARG A 20 -3.39 -4.22 14.55
N LYS A 21 -4.09 -3.47 15.40
CA LYS A 21 -4.73 -2.21 15.04
C LYS A 21 -3.78 -1.06 15.29
N PHE A 22 -3.38 -0.37 14.23
CA PHE A 22 -2.38 0.70 14.34
C PHE A 22 -2.99 1.96 14.93
N THR A 23 -2.21 2.62 15.76
CA THR A 23 -2.42 4.00 16.16
C THR A 23 -2.02 4.95 15.04
N VAL A 24 -2.46 6.21 15.11
CA VAL A 24 -2.02 7.24 14.16
C VAL A 24 -0.50 7.40 14.16
N GLY A 25 0.15 7.29 15.33
CA GLY A 25 1.62 7.34 15.44
C GLY A 25 2.31 6.21 14.69
N GLU A 26 1.84 4.96 14.86
CA GLU A 26 2.37 3.80 14.15
C GLU A 26 2.14 3.91 12.63
N ILE A 27 1.01 4.47 12.19
CA ILE A 27 0.76 4.75 10.76
C ILE A 27 1.79 5.75 10.23
N TYR A 28 2.10 6.82 10.97
CA TYR A 28 3.12 7.80 10.57
C TYR A 28 4.52 7.17 10.48
N GLU A 29 4.91 6.37 11.46
CA GLU A 29 6.20 5.65 11.44
C GLU A 29 6.28 4.66 10.28
N PHE A 30 5.17 3.99 9.96
CA PHE A 30 5.10 3.07 8.82
C PHE A 30 5.36 3.81 7.49
N PHE A 31 4.68 4.94 7.25
CA PHE A 31 4.90 5.74 6.05
C PHE A 31 6.31 6.33 6.00
N GLN A 32 6.89 6.75 7.13
CA GLN A 32 8.28 7.23 7.17
C GLN A 32 9.27 6.14 6.78
N LYS A 33 9.12 4.92 7.32
CA LYS A 33 9.96 3.77 6.95
C LYS A 33 9.87 3.41 5.46
N ALA A 34 8.68 3.53 4.88
CA ALA A 34 8.47 3.29 3.45
C ALA A 34 9.20 4.35 2.58
N VAL A 35 9.25 5.61 3.03
CA VAL A 35 9.95 6.72 2.35
C VAL A 35 11.47 6.64 2.52
N ASP A 36 11.95 6.17 3.68
CA ASP A 36 13.38 6.11 4.01
C ASP A 36 14.14 4.96 3.31
N GLY A 37 13.43 4.04 2.65
CA GLY A 37 13.92 3.27 1.50
C GLY A 37 15.33 2.67 1.59
N GLN A 38 15.63 1.91 2.65
CA GLN A 38 16.76 0.96 2.69
C GLN A 38 16.26 -0.46 2.94
N SER A 39 15.49 -1.02 2.01
CA SER A 39 15.25 -2.47 1.96
C SER A 39 15.55 -2.97 0.56
N THR A 40 16.52 -3.88 0.51
CA THR A 40 17.46 -4.09 -0.60
C THR A 40 16.94 -4.97 -1.72
N GLU A 41 15.74 -5.55 -1.64
CA GLU A 41 15.20 -6.35 -2.75
C GLU A 41 13.69 -6.17 -2.88
N PRO A 42 13.17 -5.88 -4.10
CA PRO A 42 11.74 -5.92 -4.36
C PRO A 42 11.24 -7.36 -4.19
N ASP A 43 10.29 -7.59 -3.29
CA ASP A 43 9.64 -8.90 -3.15
C ASP A 43 8.63 -9.09 -4.28
N TRP A 44 9.12 -9.51 -5.45
CA TRP A 44 8.33 -9.68 -6.67
C TRP A 44 7.17 -10.67 -6.51
N VAL A 45 7.27 -11.61 -5.57
CA VAL A 45 6.22 -12.61 -5.32
C VAL A 45 5.16 -12.05 -4.37
N GLY A 46 5.57 -11.34 -3.31
CA GLY A 46 4.65 -10.64 -2.41
C GLY A 46 3.88 -9.49 -3.07
N ASN A 47 4.48 -8.82 -4.07
CA ASN A 47 3.86 -7.73 -4.83
C ASN A 47 2.90 -8.19 -5.95
N VAL A 48 2.92 -9.48 -6.32
CA VAL A 48 2.11 -10.01 -7.44
C VAL A 48 1.00 -10.94 -6.95
N LEU A 49 1.17 -11.58 -5.79
CA LEU A 49 0.17 -12.52 -5.25
C LEU A 49 -1.12 -11.85 -4.78
N PHE A 50 -1.06 -10.59 -4.30
CA PHE A 50 -2.22 -9.87 -3.79
C PHE A 50 -2.17 -8.41 -4.25
N GLU A 51 -3.28 -7.89 -4.78
CA GLU A 51 -3.34 -6.54 -5.36
C GLU A 51 -3.20 -5.42 -4.31
N ASP A 52 -3.64 -5.66 -3.08
CA ASP A 52 -3.79 -4.61 -2.05
C ASP A 52 -2.74 -4.66 -0.91
N VAL A 53 -2.08 -5.80 -0.68
CA VAL A 53 -1.28 -6.06 0.54
C VAL A 53 -0.11 -7.00 0.24
N THR A 54 1.11 -6.66 0.69
CA THR A 54 2.27 -7.56 0.54
C THR A 54 2.38 -8.56 1.70
N LEU A 55 3.13 -9.66 1.52
CA LEU A 55 3.41 -10.59 2.61
C LEU A 55 4.12 -9.91 3.80
N GLN A 56 4.97 -8.91 3.52
CA GLN A 56 5.64 -8.12 4.54
C GLN A 56 4.66 -7.26 5.35
N ASP A 57 3.61 -6.74 4.69
CA ASP A 57 2.54 -6.02 5.39
C ASP A 57 1.78 -6.97 6.32
N ILE A 58 1.46 -8.20 5.86
CA ILE A 58 0.78 -9.19 6.70
C ILE A 58 1.59 -9.48 7.98
N LEU A 59 2.91 -9.63 7.88
CA LEU A 59 3.81 -9.79 9.03
C LEU A 59 3.85 -8.56 9.94
N THR A 60 3.59 -7.37 9.40
CA THR A 60 3.58 -6.12 10.16
C THR A 60 2.25 -5.92 10.90
N PHE A 61 1.15 -6.34 10.27
CA PHE A 61 -0.21 -6.24 10.82
C PHE A 61 -0.62 -7.45 11.66
N THR A 62 0.17 -8.51 11.70
CA THR A 62 -0.14 -9.72 12.49
C THR A 62 1.03 -10.18 13.34
N ASP A 63 0.78 -11.13 14.24
CA ASP A 63 1.80 -11.84 14.99
C ASP A 63 2.25 -13.16 14.31
N LEU A 64 1.84 -13.36 13.05
CA LEU A 64 2.22 -14.54 12.28
C LEU A 64 3.71 -14.51 11.96
N THR A 65 4.34 -15.69 11.91
CA THR A 65 5.72 -15.83 11.43
C THR A 65 5.75 -16.07 9.93
N LYS A 66 6.90 -15.79 9.30
CA LYS A 66 7.08 -16.01 7.85
C LYS A 66 6.85 -17.47 7.47
N GLU A 67 7.35 -18.40 8.28
CA GLU A 67 7.16 -19.84 8.08
C GLU A 67 5.68 -20.22 8.13
N ARG A 68 4.92 -19.57 9.03
CA ARG A 68 3.48 -19.82 9.14
C ARG A 68 2.74 -19.29 7.92
N ILE A 69 3.03 -18.07 7.47
CA ILE A 69 2.42 -17.49 6.26
C ILE A 69 2.69 -18.39 5.04
N HIS A 70 3.92 -18.87 4.89
CA HIS A 70 4.30 -19.73 3.76
C HIS A 70 3.62 -21.11 3.79
N ALA A 71 3.13 -21.55 4.95
CA ALA A 71 2.42 -22.82 5.12
C ALA A 71 0.89 -22.68 5.06
N VAL A 72 0.37 -21.45 4.92
CA VAL A 72 -1.06 -21.15 4.85
C VAL A 72 -1.50 -21.11 3.39
N GLU A 73 -2.67 -21.69 3.12
CA GLU A 73 -3.26 -21.67 1.78
C GLU A 73 -3.68 -20.24 1.38
N PRO A 74 -3.62 -19.86 0.09
CA PRO A 74 -3.98 -18.52 -0.35
C PRO A 74 -5.37 -18.05 0.08
N GLU A 75 -6.39 -18.92 0.04
CA GLU A 75 -7.78 -18.59 0.46
C GLU A 75 -7.88 -18.23 1.95
N MET A 76 -7.06 -18.89 2.76
CA MET A 76 -6.96 -18.62 4.19
C MET A 76 -6.22 -17.29 4.43
N LEU A 77 -5.24 -16.98 3.58
CA LEU A 77 -4.52 -15.71 3.59
C LEU A 77 -5.41 -14.54 3.16
N ASP A 78 -6.32 -14.74 2.19
CA ASP A 78 -7.34 -13.76 1.82
C ASP A 78 -8.23 -13.40 3.01
N THR A 79 -8.60 -14.40 3.82
CA THR A 79 -9.40 -14.15 5.02
C THR A 79 -8.62 -13.36 6.07
N ILE A 80 -7.31 -13.63 6.21
CA ILE A 80 -6.42 -12.85 7.08
C ILE A 80 -6.32 -11.39 6.58
N ILE A 81 -6.14 -11.19 5.27
CA ILE A 81 -6.08 -9.87 4.63
C ILE A 81 -7.39 -9.11 4.87
N ALA A 82 -8.53 -9.76 4.70
CA ALA A 82 -9.84 -9.15 4.97
C ALA A 82 -9.95 -8.68 6.42
N ALA A 83 -9.51 -9.49 7.39
CA ALA A 83 -9.49 -9.11 8.80
C ALA A 83 -8.55 -7.93 9.08
N ILE A 84 -7.38 -7.87 8.43
CA ILE A 84 -6.45 -6.74 8.55
C ILE A 84 -7.11 -5.45 8.04
N LYS A 85 -7.79 -5.51 6.88
CA LYS A 85 -8.50 -4.38 6.27
C LYS A 85 -9.67 -3.91 7.14
N GLU A 86 -10.42 -4.84 7.72
CA GLU A 86 -11.53 -4.55 8.64
C GLU A 86 -11.07 -3.78 9.88
N GLU A 87 -9.93 -4.16 10.47
CA GLU A 87 -9.44 -3.53 11.69
C GLU A 87 -8.68 -2.22 11.45
N ASN A 88 -8.13 -2.03 10.24
CA ASN A 88 -7.32 -0.88 9.85
C ASN A 88 -7.88 -0.10 8.64
N PRO A 89 -9.18 0.25 8.57
CA PRO A 89 -9.79 0.82 7.37
C PRO A 89 -9.21 2.18 6.97
N HIS A 90 -8.80 2.98 7.97
CA HIS A 90 -8.20 4.29 7.73
C HIS A 90 -6.81 4.22 7.09
N PHE A 91 -6.04 3.17 7.38
CA PHE A 91 -4.73 2.95 6.78
C PHE A 91 -4.89 2.67 5.28
N PHE A 92 -5.73 1.71 4.91
CA PHE A 92 -5.98 1.37 3.51
C PHE A 92 -6.62 2.52 2.72
N ALA A 93 -7.53 3.27 3.34
CA ALA A 93 -8.08 4.46 2.72
C ALA A 93 -7.03 5.58 2.52
N ALA A 94 -5.97 5.63 3.35
CA ALA A 94 -4.85 6.55 3.13
C ALA A 94 -3.97 6.07 1.96
N CYS A 95 -3.66 4.78 1.88
CA CYS A 95 -2.92 4.18 0.77
C CYS A 95 -3.61 4.41 -0.58
N GLN A 96 -4.93 4.17 -0.65
CA GLN A 96 -5.71 4.40 -1.87
C GLN A 96 -5.68 5.87 -2.32
N ARG A 97 -5.83 6.81 -1.38
CA ARG A 97 -5.74 8.25 -1.69
C ARG A 97 -4.35 8.65 -2.17
N LEU A 98 -3.31 8.05 -1.60
CA LEU A 98 -1.92 8.29 -2.00
C LEU A 98 -1.65 7.75 -3.40
N GLU A 99 -2.15 6.56 -3.72
CA GLU A 99 -2.06 5.96 -5.06
C GLU A 99 -2.79 6.82 -6.10
N GLU A 100 -4.01 7.28 -5.80
CA GLU A 100 -4.75 8.21 -6.66
C GLU A 100 -3.98 9.52 -6.87
N ALA A 101 -3.39 10.08 -5.80
CA ALA A 101 -2.56 11.27 -5.90
C ALA A 101 -1.33 11.03 -6.79
N GLY A 102 -0.67 9.88 -6.66
CA GLY A 102 0.44 9.46 -7.52
C GLY A 102 0.04 9.31 -8.99
N LYS A 103 -1.11 8.66 -9.27
CA LYS A 103 -1.66 8.53 -10.63
C LYS A 103 -1.96 9.89 -11.25
N ARG A 104 -2.56 10.82 -10.50
CA ARG A 104 -2.82 12.20 -10.94
C ARG A 104 -1.52 12.94 -11.26
N LEU A 105 -0.50 12.82 -10.42
CA LEU A 105 0.81 13.44 -10.67
C LEU A 105 1.48 12.89 -11.93
N ASN A 106 1.44 11.56 -12.13
CA ASN A 106 1.98 10.94 -13.33
C ASN A 106 1.27 11.43 -14.61
N GLN A 107 -0.05 11.61 -14.55
CA GLN A 107 -0.84 12.10 -15.68
C GLN A 107 -0.48 13.56 -16.04
N VAL A 108 -0.22 14.41 -15.05
CA VAL A 108 0.25 15.78 -15.26
C VAL A 108 1.66 15.81 -15.87
N LEU A 109 2.54 14.90 -15.46
CA LEU A 109 3.92 14.83 -15.96
C LEU A 109 4.04 14.21 -17.37
N ILE A 110 3.10 13.34 -17.76
CA ILE A 110 3.12 12.65 -19.07
C ILE A 110 2.33 13.41 -20.15
N THR A 111 1.50 14.41 -19.80
CA THR A 111 0.77 15.18 -20.81
C THR A 111 1.76 15.99 -21.66
N PRO A 112 1.95 15.67 -22.96
CA PRO A 112 2.81 16.47 -23.81
C PRO A 112 2.16 17.85 -23.98
N ASN A 113 2.95 18.89 -23.76
CA ASN A 113 2.56 20.28 -23.97
C ASN A 113 2.40 20.53 -25.47
N GLU A 114 1.34 20.00 -26.09
CA GLU A 114 0.98 20.30 -27.47
C GLU A 114 0.14 21.57 -27.52
N GLU A 115 0.80 22.73 -27.40
CA GLU A 115 0.28 23.94 -28.03
C GLU A 115 1.40 24.96 -28.27
N SER A 116 1.84 25.05 -29.53
CA SER A 116 2.34 26.28 -30.17
C SER A 116 2.50 26.02 -31.68
N VAL A 117 1.39 25.83 -32.39
CA VAL A 117 1.39 26.07 -33.85
C VAL A 117 1.49 27.58 -34.04
N SER A 118 2.72 28.09 -34.11
CA SER A 118 2.99 29.47 -34.53
C SER A 118 2.88 29.53 -36.05
N SER A 119 1.65 29.72 -36.52
CA SER A 119 1.31 29.98 -37.92
C SER A 119 1.97 31.28 -38.39
N ASN A 120 2.80 31.18 -39.43
CA ASN A 120 3.55 32.25 -40.08
C ASN A 120 2.74 33.51 -40.42
N GLY A 121 3.28 34.67 -40.00
CA GLY A 121 3.43 35.95 -40.71
C GLY A 121 2.22 36.61 -41.42
N PRO A 122 1.88 37.88 -41.12
CA PRO A 122 0.98 38.65 -41.97
C PRO A 122 1.72 39.08 -43.25
N SER A 123 1.25 38.62 -44.41
CA SER A 123 1.61 39.19 -45.70
C SER A 123 0.86 40.51 -45.89
N SER A 124 1.58 41.64 -45.89
CA SER A 124 1.03 42.92 -46.38
C SER A 124 1.15 43.01 -47.89
N PRO A 125 0.13 43.55 -48.59
CA PRO A 125 0.14 43.70 -50.04
C PRO A 125 0.70 45.06 -50.49
N SER A 126 1.12 45.07 -51.76
CA SER A 126 1.41 46.21 -52.66
C SER A 126 2.77 46.88 -52.54
#